data_AF-A0A7W8D1I4-F1
#
_entry.id   AF-A0A7W8D1I4-F1
#
_cell.length_a   1.000
_cell.length_b   1.000
_cell.length_c   1.000
_cell.angle_alpha   90.00
_cell.angle_beta   90.00
_cell.angle_gamma   90.00
#
_symmetry.space_group_name_H-M   'P 1'
#
loop_
_entity.id
_entity.type
_entity.pdbx_description
1 polymer ?
#
loop_
_entity_poly.entity_id
_entity_poly.type
_entity_poly.pdbx_seq_one_letter_code
_entity_poly.pdbx_strand_id
1 'polypeptide(L)'
;MSSKSMIDAAYEIMSRQNNSMPFLDLYKKVSEEMGYNETQFEDNIAQCYTDLSLDSRFLNLEGNNWDLKKRHTYSESVMDTDAIAIDEDEDDE
;
A
#
# COMPACT_ATOMS: atom_id res chain seq x y z
N MET A 1 -4.92 19.25 -13.01
CA MET A 1 -4.48 19.27 -11.60
C MET A 1 -5.25 18.17 -10.91
N SER A 2 -4.59 17.07 -10.54
CA SER A 2 -5.28 16.01 -9.81
C SER A 2 -5.41 16.48 -8.36
N SER A 3 -6.63 16.81 -7.95
CA SER A 3 -6.93 17.06 -6.53
C SER A 3 -6.48 15.83 -5.75
N LYS A 4 -5.52 15.98 -4.83
CA LYS A 4 -5.06 14.87 -4.00
C LYS A 4 -6.24 14.37 -3.16
N SER A 5 -6.62 13.12 -3.33
CA SER A 5 -7.61 12.47 -2.49
C SER A 5 -6.96 11.99 -1.19
N MET A 6 -7.77 11.77 -0.14
CA MET A 6 -7.30 11.23 1.15
C MET A 6 -6.47 9.94 0.98
N ILE A 7 -6.83 9.13 -0.03
CA ILE A 7 -6.12 7.90 -0.39
C ILE A 7 -4.76 8.16 -1.04
N ASP A 8 -4.61 9.21 -1.85
CA ASP A 8 -3.30 9.56 -2.40
C ASP A 8 -2.36 10.06 -1.30
N ALA A 9 -2.87 10.86 -0.36
CA ALA A 9 -2.12 11.27 0.83
C ALA A 9 -1.71 10.05 1.68
N ALA A 10 -2.65 9.12 1.94
CA ALA A 10 -2.36 7.87 2.64
C ALA A 10 -1.27 7.05 1.94
N TYR A 11 -1.34 6.95 0.61
CA TYR A 11 -0.37 6.24 -0.19
C TYR A 11 1.02 6.89 -0.12
N GLU A 12 1.10 8.22 -0.21
CA GLU A 12 2.36 8.96 -0.06
C GLU A 12 2.98 8.75 1.33
N ILE A 13 2.17 8.87 2.39
CA ILE A 13 2.60 8.66 3.78
C ILE A 13 3.14 7.25 3.97
N MET A 14 2.42 6.24 3.50
CA MET A 14 2.87 4.85 3.54
C MET A 14 4.01 4.56 2.57
N SER A 15 4.22 5.34 1.50
CA SER A 15 5.38 5.16 0.64
C SER A 15 6.64 5.77 1.25
N ARG A 16 6.50 6.78 2.11
CA ARG A 16 7.60 7.35 2.91
C ARG A 16 7.91 6.50 4.14
N GLN A 17 6.88 5.91 4.76
CA GLN A 17 7.03 4.95 5.86
C GLN A 17 7.24 3.54 5.33
N ASN A 18 8.44 2.98 5.52
CA ASN A 18 8.77 1.65 5.00
C ASN A 18 8.15 0.47 5.80
N ASN A 19 7.17 0.73 6.67
CA ASN A 19 6.58 -0.24 7.60
C ASN A 19 5.05 -0.11 7.65
N SER A 20 4.39 -1.19 8.07
CA SER A 20 2.95 -1.21 8.36
C SER A 20 2.61 -0.32 9.54
N MET A 21 1.44 0.30 9.54
CA MET A 21 0.99 1.15 10.64
C MET A 21 -0.51 1.04 10.90
N PRO A 22 -0.97 1.30 12.14
CA PRO A 22 -2.40 1.23 12.43
C PRO A 22 -3.17 2.32 11.68
N PHE A 23 -4.40 2.00 11.29
CA PHE A 23 -5.28 2.92 10.55
C PHE A 23 -5.39 4.30 11.20
N LEU A 24 -5.54 4.37 12.52
CA LEU A 24 -5.70 5.64 13.25
C LEU A 24 -4.48 6.55 13.11
N ASP A 25 -3.27 6.00 13.18
CA ASP A 25 -2.04 6.78 12.95
C ASP A 25 -1.93 7.25 11.50
N LEU A 26 -2.29 6.38 10.54
CA LEU A 26 -2.29 6.74 9.13
C LEU A 26 -3.27 7.89 8.88
N TYR A 27 -4.50 7.75 9.38
CA TYR A 27 -5.55 8.73 9.22
C TYR A 27 -5.20 10.07 9.88
N LYS A 28 -4.58 10.04 11.06
CA LYS A 28 -4.07 11.24 11.71
C LYS A 28 -3.06 11.98 10.83
N LYS A 29 -2.08 11.26 10.26
CA LYS A 29 -1.10 11.87 9.34
C LYS A 29 -1.74 12.40 8.06
N VAL A 30 -2.73 11.68 7.50
CA VAL A 30 -3.50 12.14 6.33
C VAL A 30 -4.24 13.43 6.66
N SER A 31 -4.90 13.49 7.81
CA SER A 31 -5.61 14.68 8.29
C SER A 31 -4.68 15.87 8.48
N GLU A 32 -3.48 15.64 9.03
CA GLU A 32 -2.45 16.68 9.18
C GLU A 32 -1.94 17.17 7.82
N GLU A 33 -1.74 16.28 6.84
CA GLU A 33 -1.33 16.66 5.48
C GLU A 33 -2.41 17.44 4.73
N MET A 34 -3.68 17.05 4.92
CA MET A 34 -4.85 17.68 4.31
C MET A 34 -5.27 18.97 5.03
N GLY A 35 -4.78 19.22 6.24
CA GLY A 35 -5.13 20.38 7.06
C GLY A 35 -6.57 20.34 7.59
N TYR A 36 -7.10 19.15 7.88
CA TYR A 36 -8.45 19.02 8.43
C TYR A 36 -8.52 19.55 9.87
N ASN A 37 -9.67 20.14 10.21
CA ASN A 37 -10.03 20.45 11.58
C ASN A 37 -10.67 19.24 12.29
N GLU A 38 -10.87 19.33 13.60
CA GLU A 38 -11.38 18.23 14.43
C GLU A 38 -12.73 17.69 13.94
N THR A 39 -13.65 18.57 13.53
CA THR A 39 -14.95 18.17 12.98
C THR A 39 -14.79 17.41 11.65
N GLN A 40 -13.95 17.89 10.75
CA GLN A 40 -13.66 17.20 9.49
C GLN A 40 -12.93 15.88 9.74
N PHE A 41 -12.06 15.81 10.74
CA PHE A 41 -11.39 14.59 11.13
C PHE A 41 -12.40 13.52 11.58
N GLU A 42 -13.37 13.88 12.42
CA GLU A 42 -14.39 12.94 12.87
C GLU A 42 -15.38 12.54 11.76
N ASP A 43 -15.74 13.48 10.88
CA ASP A 43 -16.71 13.23 9.80
C ASP A 43 -16.10 12.39 8.66
N ASN A 44 -14.83 12.59 8.34
CA ASN A 44 -14.17 11.91 7.22
C ASN A 44 -13.52 10.55 7.58
N ILE A 45 -13.49 10.16 8.86
CA ILE A 45 -12.80 8.92 9.28
C ILE A 45 -13.44 7.68 8.65
N ALA A 46 -14.77 7.63 8.61
CA ALA A 46 -15.53 6.51 8.04
C ALA A 46 -15.35 6.43 6.51
N GLN A 47 -15.33 7.60 5.84
CA GLN A 47 -15.08 7.69 4.41
C GLN A 47 -13.66 7.23 4.07
N CYS A 48 -12.66 7.69 4.82
CA CYS A 48 -11.28 7.29 4.63
C CYS A 48 -11.10 5.77 4.82
N TYR A 49 -11.70 5.19 5.86
CA TYR A 49 -11.65 3.73 6.07
C TYR A 49 -12.28 2.96 4.91
N THR A 50 -13.43 3.42 4.43
CA THR A 50 -14.13 2.81 3.30
C THR A 50 -13.28 2.87 2.04
N ASP A 51 -12.80 4.06 1.68
CA ASP A 51 -11.96 4.25 0.50
C ASP A 51 -10.66 3.43 0.58
N LEU A 52 -10.04 3.35 1.75
CA LEU A 52 -8.82 2.57 1.99
C LEU A 52 -9.08 1.07 1.83
N SER A 53 -10.25 0.59 2.28
CA SER A 53 -10.68 -0.80 2.14
C SER A 53 -11.05 -1.21 0.72
N LEU A 54 -11.53 -0.25 -0.08
CA LEU A 54 -11.86 -0.46 -1.49
C LEU A 54 -10.62 -0.36 -2.38
N ASP A 55 -9.57 0.33 -1.93
CA ASP A 55 -8.36 0.54 -2.71
C ASP A 55 -7.42 -0.67 -2.68
N SER A 56 -7.32 -1.35 -3.82
CA SER A 56 -6.49 -2.56 -4.00
C SER A 56 -4.97 -2.36 -3.81
N ARG A 57 -4.47 -1.12 -3.69
CA ARG A 57 -3.06 -0.82 -3.43
C ARG A 57 -2.70 -1.03 -1.96
N PHE A 58 -3.68 -1.02 -1.08
CA PHE A 58 -3.50 -1.19 0.36
C PHE A 58 -3.79 -2.63 0.76
N LEU A 59 -3.12 -3.07 1.82
CA LEU A 59 -3.22 -4.40 2.37
C LEU A 59 -3.52 -4.27 3.85
N ASN A 60 -4.65 -4.81 4.28
CA ASN A 60 -5.03 -4.86 5.69
C ASN A 60 -4.40 -6.11 6.32
N LEU A 61 -3.57 -5.89 7.32
CA LEU A 61 -2.89 -6.89 8.14
C LEU A 61 -3.67 -7.10 9.46
N GLU A 62 -3.23 -8.08 10.24
CA GLU A 62 -3.83 -8.32 11.56
C GLU A 62 -3.77 -7.07 12.47
N GLY A 63 -4.82 -6.87 13.25
CA GLY A 63 -4.91 -5.74 14.18
C GLY A 63 -5.25 -4.39 13.54
N ASN A 64 -5.82 -4.37 12.32
CA ASN A 64 -6.15 -3.14 11.59
C ASN A 64 -4.90 -2.31 11.25
N ASN A 65 -3.80 -3.01 10.99
CA ASN A 65 -2.58 -2.44 10.46
C ASN A 65 -2.67 -2.41 8.94
N TRP A 66 -2.22 -1.32 8.34
CA TRP A 66 -2.26 -1.13 6.90
C TRP A 66 -0.85 -1.08 6.34
N ASP A 67 -0.65 -1.80 5.24
CA ASP A 67 0.58 -1.79 4.46
C ASP A 67 0.31 -1.65 2.95
N LEU A 68 1.35 -1.42 2.15
CA LEU A 68 1.19 -1.31 0.70
C LEU A 68 1.36 -2.68 0.07
N LYS A 69 0.37 -3.11 -0.71
CA LYS A 69 0.41 -4.37 -1.46
C LYS A 69 1.65 -4.49 -2.34
N LYS A 70 2.18 -3.37 -2.86
CA LYS A 70 3.43 -3.34 -3.63
C LYS A 70 4.62 -3.93 -2.86
N ARG A 71 4.69 -3.76 -1.54
CA ARG A 71 5.78 -4.31 -0.71
C ARG A 71 5.70 -5.83 -0.61
N HIS A 72 4.50 -6.35 -0.42
CA HIS A 72 4.28 -7.79 -0.36
C HIS A 72 4.43 -8.46 -1.73
N THR A 73 3.99 -7.80 -2.81
CA THR A 73 4.07 -8.36 -4.18
C THR A 73 5.50 -8.34 -4.72
N TYR A 74 6.30 -7.32 -4.38
CA TYR A 74 7.72 -7.28 -4.78
C TYR A 74 8.56 -8.37 -4.07
N SER A 75 8.14 -8.77 -2.86
CA SER A 75 8.81 -9.83 -2.10
C SER A 75 8.70 -11.22 -2.74
N GLU A 76 7.71 -11.45 -3.62
CA GLU A 76 7.54 -12.72 -4.36
C GLU A 76 7.96 -12.65 -5.83
N SER A 77 8.37 -11.48 -6.35
CA SER A 77 8.84 -11.34 -7.75
C SER A 77 10.33 -11.61 -7.94
N VAL A 78 10.99 -12.17 -6.92
CA VAL A 78 12.26 -12.89 -7.05
C VAL A 78 12.03 -14.40 -6.98
N MET A 79 10.90 -14.88 -7.52
CA MET A 79 10.80 -16.29 -7.91
C MET A 79 11.70 -16.50 -9.14
N ASP A 80 12.95 -16.87 -8.86
CA ASP A 80 13.70 -17.92 -9.55
C ASP A 80 13.60 -17.95 -11.08
N THR A 81 14.34 -17.06 -11.75
CA THR A 81 14.72 -17.26 -13.17
C THR A 81 15.87 -18.27 -13.34
N ASP A 82 16.36 -18.91 -12.28
CA ASP A 82 17.50 -19.85 -12.36
C ASP A 82 17.08 -21.30 -12.72
N ALA A 83 15.78 -21.61 -12.75
CA ALA A 83 15.28 -22.97 -13.00
C ALA A 83 14.84 -23.26 -14.45
N ILE A 84 15.09 -22.36 -15.41
CA ILE A 84 14.97 -22.70 -16.83
C ILE A 84 16.31 -23.33 -17.25
N ALA A 85 16.50 -24.60 -16.90
CA ALA A 85 17.43 -25.45 -17.62
C ALA A 85 16.92 -25.54 -19.06
N ILE A 86 17.48 -24.72 -19.94
CA ILE A 86 17.42 -24.95 -21.37
C ILE A 86 18.26 -26.22 -21.55
N ASP A 87 17.59 -27.37 -21.69
CA ASP A 87 18.22 -28.56 -22.24
C ASP A 87 18.59 -28.15 -23.67
N GLU A 88 19.82 -27.68 -23.86
CA GLU A 88 20.43 -27.57 -25.17
C GLU A 88 20.63 -29.01 -25.67
N ASP A 89 19.58 -29.55 -26.30
CA ASP A 89 19.72 -30.59 -27.32
C ASP A 89 20.64 -30.02 -28.41
N GLU A 90 21.95 -30.11 -28.18
CA GLU A 90 22.95 -30.09 -29.24
C GLU A 90 23.50 -31.51 -29.39
N ASP A 91 22.94 -32.19 -30.39
CA ASP A 91 23.57 -33.22 -31.21
C ASP A 91 25.10 -33.09 -31.23
N ASP A 92 25.82 -34.16 -30.89
CA ASP A 92 26.95 -34.61 -31.71
C ASP A 92 27.33 -36.08 -31.39
N GLU A 93 27.26 -36.89 -32.46
CA GLU A 93 27.71 -38.28 -32.71
C GLU A 93 26.91 -39.50 -32.21
#